data_AF-A0A0Q6FN16-F1
#
_entry.id   AF-A0A0Q6FN16-F1
#
_cell.length_a   1.000
_cell.length_b   1.000
_cell.length_c   1.000
_cell.angle_alpha   90.00
_cell.angle_beta   90.00
_cell.angle_gamma   90.00
#
_symmetry.space_group_name_H-M   'P 1'
#
loop_
_entity.id
_entity.type
_entity.pdbx_description
1 polymer ?
#
loop_
_entity_poly.entity_id
_entity_poly.type
_entity_poly.pdbx_seq_one_letter_code
_entity_poly.pdbx_strand_id
1 'polypeptide(L)'
;MHPASSDLTITEALGDPMIRAIMRADGVTTTEMKTLLYSAASALRQMQPGSVSAKNHTTNLLAAPKRRLLSMVHPLASPSDYRRTAA
;
A
#
# COMPACT_ATOMS: atom_id res chain seq x y z
N MET A 1 27.07 21.20 -10.03
CA MET A 1 26.74 19.77 -9.89
C MET A 1 25.56 19.69 -8.92
N HIS A 2 24.33 19.78 -9.42
CA HIS A 2 23.13 19.69 -8.57
C HIS A 2 22.94 18.21 -8.20
N PRO A 3 22.79 17.86 -6.90
CA PRO A 3 22.45 16.50 -6.52
C PRO A 3 21.07 16.19 -7.12
N ALA A 4 21.03 15.22 -8.03
CA ALA A 4 19.83 14.75 -8.73
C ALA A 4 18.88 13.94 -7.82
N SER A 5 18.91 14.18 -6.51
CA SER A 5 18.32 13.33 -5.46
C SER A 5 17.62 14.14 -4.37
N SER A 6 17.29 15.41 -4.63
CA SER A 6 16.38 16.18 -3.79
C SER A 6 15.01 16.09 -4.44
N ASP A 7 14.13 15.28 -3.85
CA ASP A 7 12.75 15.18 -4.31
C ASP A 7 12.10 16.57 -4.32
N LEU A 8 11.48 16.92 -5.45
CA LEU A 8 10.82 18.20 -5.64
C LEU A 8 9.61 18.30 -4.71
N THR A 9 9.49 19.39 -3.94
CA THR A 9 8.31 19.60 -3.11
C THR A 9 7.10 19.99 -3.96
N ILE A 10 5.89 19.74 -3.45
CA ILE A 10 4.64 20.12 -4.12
C ILE A 10 4.62 21.62 -4.44
N THR A 11 5.13 22.46 -3.54
CA THR A 11 5.15 23.92 -3.74
C THR A 11 6.09 24.33 -4.87
N GLU A 12 7.25 23.69 -4.98
CA GLU A 12 8.21 23.94 -6.06
C GLU A 12 7.65 23.48 -7.41
N ALA A 13 7.01 22.30 -7.45
CA ALA A 13 6.33 21.80 -8.65
C ALA A 13 5.23 22.76 -9.14
N LEU A 14 4.43 23.33 -8.23
CA LEU A 14 3.39 24.30 -8.59
C LEU A 14 3.94 25.70 -8.93
N GLY A 15 5.20 25.98 -8.60
CA GLY A 15 5.93 27.18 -8.99
C GLY A 15 6.52 27.10 -10.39
N ASP A 16 6.66 25.89 -10.93
CA ASP A 16 7.33 25.65 -12.20
C ASP A 16 6.54 26.24 -13.40
N PRO A 17 7.20 27.01 -14.29
CA PRO A 17 6.53 27.68 -15.41
C PRO A 17 5.99 26.71 -16.47
N MET A 18 6.65 25.57 -16.68
CA MET A 18 6.21 24.55 -17.63
C MET A 18 4.98 23.82 -17.09
N ILE A 19 5.00 23.41 -15.82
CA ILE A 19 3.83 22.80 -15.15
C ILE A 19 2.64 23.76 -15.20
N ARG A 20 2.85 25.05 -14.92
CA ARG A 20 1.78 26.07 -15.04
C ARG A 20 1.26 26.26 -16.46
N ALA A 21 2.10 26.11 -17.48
CA ALA A 21 1.66 26.18 -18.87
C ALA A 21 0.74 25.00 -19.21
N ILE A 22 1.11 23.79 -18.79
CA ILE A 22 0.32 22.58 -18.99
C ILE A 22 -1.01 22.67 -18.24
N MET A 23 -0.98 23.05 -16.95
CA MET A 23 -2.20 23.24 -16.15
C MET A 23 -3.18 24.22 -16.81
N ARG A 24 -2.68 25.32 -17.38
CA ARG A 24 -3.52 26.28 -18.11
C ARG A 24 -4.09 25.71 -19.40
N ALA A 25 -3.31 24.91 -20.14
CA ALA A 25 -3.78 24.22 -21.33
C ALA A 25 -4.91 23.21 -20.99
N ASP A 26 -4.80 22.57 -19.83
CA ASP A 26 -5.76 21.58 -19.34
C ASP A 26 -6.93 22.18 -18.53
N GLY A 27 -6.97 23.50 -18.36
CA GLY A 27 -8.03 24.19 -17.59
C GLY A 27 -8.00 23.91 -16.08
N VAL A 28 -6.87 23.45 -15.54
CA VAL A 28 -6.70 23.08 -14.13
C VAL A 28 -6.16 24.25 -13.32
N THR A 29 -6.83 24.57 -12.21
CA THR A 29 -6.36 25.62 -11.29
C THR A 29 -5.25 25.12 -10.36
N THR A 30 -4.42 26.04 -9.85
CA THR A 30 -3.39 25.72 -8.85
C THR A 30 -3.97 25.06 -7.60
N THR A 31 -5.17 25.45 -7.20
CA THR A 31 -5.85 24.90 -6.01
C THR A 31 -6.28 23.44 -6.23
N GLU A 32 -6.82 23.11 -7.40
CA GLU A 32 -7.23 21.73 -7.74
C GLU A 32 -6.02 20.80 -7.81
N MET A 33 -4.96 21.22 -8.53
CA MET A 33 -3.73 20.45 -8.63
C MET A 33 -3.08 20.24 -7.24
N LYS A 34 -3.04 21.29 -6.42
CA LYS A 34 -2.55 21.19 -5.03
C LYS A 34 -3.35 20.16 -4.25
N THR A 35 -4.68 20.25 -4.27
CA THR A 35 -5.56 19.33 -3.54
C THR A 35 -5.34 17.89 -3.98
N LEU A 36 -5.23 17.64 -5.28
CA LEU A 36 -4.95 16.31 -5.84
C LEU A 36 -3.60 15.78 -5.36
N LEU A 37 -2.54 16.57 -5.45
CA LEU A 37 -1.19 16.17 -5.03
C LEU A 37 -1.11 15.88 -3.52
N TYR A 38 -1.78 16.69 -2.68
CA TYR A 38 -1.85 16.43 -1.24
C TYR A 38 -2.62 15.15 -0.90
N SER A 39 -3.72 14.90 -1.61
CA SER A 39 -4.49 13.66 -1.49
C SER A 39 -3.65 12.45 -1.87
N ALA A 40 -2.98 12.51 -3.02
CA ALA A 40 -2.08 11.45 -3.48
C ALA A 40 -0.93 11.20 -2.51
N ALA A 41 -0.29 12.25 -2.01
CA ALA A 41 0.76 12.14 -1.00
C ALA A 41 0.24 11.52 0.31
N SER A 42 -0.99 11.85 0.72
CA SER A 42 -1.64 11.23 1.87
C SER A 42 -1.91 9.75 1.65
N ALA A 43 -2.41 9.38 0.47
CA ALA A 43 -2.63 7.98 0.10
C ALA A 43 -1.31 7.21 0.09
N LEU A 44 -0.24 7.75 -0.49
CA LEU A 44 1.09 7.12 -0.50
C LEU A 44 1.63 6.89 0.92
N ARG A 45 1.46 7.86 1.83
CA ARG A 45 1.84 7.69 3.25
C ARG A 45 1.04 6.56 3.94
N GLN A 46 -0.24 6.42 3.62
CA GLN A 46 -1.09 5.34 4.15
C GLN A 46 -0.74 3.98 3.53
N MET A 47 -0.30 3.99 2.28
CA MET A 47 -0.02 2.79 1.51
C MET A 47 1.37 2.23 1.75
N GLN A 48 2.29 2.99 2.36
CA GLN A 48 3.66 2.57 2.65
C GLN A 48 3.66 1.43 3.67
N PRO A 49 3.80 0.15 3.25
CA PRO A 49 3.66 -0.99 4.12
C PRO A 49 5.07 -1.45 4.52
N GLY A 50 5.52 -1.06 5.71
CA GLY A 50 6.77 -1.58 6.27
C GLY A 50 7.34 -0.73 7.39
N SER A 51 6.91 -0.93 8.63
CA SER A 51 7.84 -1.60 9.55
C SER A 51 7.19 -2.38 10.71
N VAL A 52 5.86 -2.38 10.83
CA VAL A 52 5.18 -2.91 12.05
C VAL A 52 4.31 -4.15 11.85
N SER A 53 4.02 -4.60 10.62
CA SER A 53 3.12 -5.77 10.45
C SER A 53 3.87 -7.08 10.20
N ALA A 54 4.83 -7.11 9.28
CA ALA A 54 5.54 -8.36 8.92
C ALA A 54 6.49 -8.87 10.03
N LYS A 55 7.24 -7.96 10.69
CA LYS A 55 8.15 -8.34 11.79
C LYS A 55 7.40 -8.84 13.03
N ASN A 56 6.24 -8.24 13.31
CA ASN A 56 5.40 -8.65 14.44
C ASN A 56 4.70 -9.98 14.16
N HIS A 57 4.41 -10.30 12.89
CA HIS A 57 3.83 -11.58 12.52
C HIS A 57 4.82 -12.72 12.71
N THR A 58 6.08 -12.58 12.26
CA THR A 58 7.09 -13.63 12.43
C THR A 58 7.44 -13.85 13.91
N THR A 59 7.59 -12.78 14.70
CA THR A 59 7.82 -12.91 16.15
C THR A 59 6.60 -13.50 16.88
N ASN A 60 5.37 -13.17 16.49
CA ASN A 60 4.18 -13.84 17.02
C ASN A 60 4.13 -15.32 16.67
N LEU A 61 4.53 -15.72 15.46
CA LEU A 61 4.57 -17.12 15.04
C LEU A 61 5.63 -17.91 15.83
N LEU A 62 6.80 -17.31 16.06
CA LEU A 62 7.89 -17.92 16.85
C LEU A 62 7.53 -18.05 18.33
N ALA A 63 6.76 -17.11 18.87
CA ALA A 63 6.26 -17.13 20.25
C ALA A 63 4.92 -17.86 20.42
N ALA A 64 4.27 -18.28 19.33
CA ALA A 64 2.96 -18.90 19.39
C ALA A 64 3.05 -20.33 19.96
N PRO A 65 2.15 -20.72 20.88
CA PRO A 65 2.03 -22.09 21.34
C PRO A 65 1.77 -23.06 20.17
N LYS A 66 2.37 -24.25 20.18
CA LYS A 66 2.24 -25.27 19.10
C LYS A 66 0.81 -25.51 18.64
N ARG A 67 -0.18 -25.47 19.54
CA ARG A 67 -1.61 -25.63 19.22
C ARG A 67 -2.17 -24.54 18.29
N ARG A 68 -1.69 -23.30 18.44
CA ARG A 68 -2.10 -22.14 17.63
C ARG A 68 -1.49 -22.21 16.22
N LEU A 69 -0.27 -22.71 16.10
CA LEU A 69 0.36 -22.95 14.81
C LEU A 69 -0.36 -24.06 14.04
N LEU A 70 -0.68 -25.18 14.70
CA LEU A 70 -1.44 -26.28 14.09
C LEU A 70 -2.81 -25.84 13.58
N SER A 71 -3.51 -24.94 14.28
CA SER A 71 -4.81 -24.42 13.81
C SER A 71 -4.70 -23.56 12.55
N MET A 72 -3.57 -22.88 12.36
CA MET A 72 -3.32 -22.03 11.18
C MET A 72 -2.89 -22.85 9.96
N VAL A 73 -2.44 -24.10 10.16
CA VAL A 73 -1.99 -25.01 9.10
C VAL A 73 -3.08 -26.02 8.72
N HIS A 74 -4.27 -25.96 9.32
CA HIS A 74 -5.36 -26.85 8.90
C HIS A 74 -5.62 -26.69 7.39
N PRO A 75 -5.34 -27.73 6.59
CA PRO A 75 -5.79 -27.76 5.22
C PRO A 75 -7.32 -27.83 5.27
N LEU A 76 -7.96 -27.31 4.22
CA LEU A 76 -9.38 -27.42 3.92
C LEU A 76 -9.82 -28.90 3.71
N ALA A 77 -9.51 -29.80 4.63
CA ALA A 77 -10.03 -31.15 4.65
C ALA A 77 -11.44 -31.10 5.26
N SER A 78 -12.42 -30.76 4.43
CA SER A 78 -13.83 -31.05 4.71
C SER A 78 -14.01 -32.57 4.73
N PRO A 79 -14.38 -33.20 5.86
CA PRO A 79 -14.78 -34.59 5.87
C PRO A 79 -16.27 -34.64 5.52
N SER A 80 -16.59 -34.49 4.24
CA SER A 80 -17.97 -34.56 3.78
C SER A 80 -18.07 -35.24 2.43
N ASP A 81 -17.43 -36.41 2.26
CA ASP A 81 -17.76 -37.35 1.18
C ASP A 81 -17.37 -38.79 1.56
N TYR A 82 -18.04 -39.33 2.56
CA TYR A 82 -18.25 -40.78 2.70
C TYR A 82 -19.75 -41.06 2.55
N ARG A 83 -20.19 -41.33 1.31
CA ARG A 83 -21.28 -42.27 0.94
C ARG A 83 -21.79 -41.97 -0.48
N ARG A 84 -21.31 -42.73 -1.47
CA ARG A 84 -22.23 -43.40 -2.41
C ARG A 84 -21.56 -44.47 -3.26
N THR A 85 -22.08 -45.68 -3.05
CA THR A 85 -22.30 -46.75 -4.04
C THR A 85 -21.07 -47.40 -4.68
N ALA A 86 -20.53 -48.39 -3.96
CA ALA A 86 -20.31 -49.69 -4.57
C ALA A 86 -21.65 -50.44 -4.57
N ALA A 87 -22.21 -50.65 -5.76
CA ALA A 87 -23.18 -51.70 -6.12
C ALA A 87 -23.23 -51.76 -7.64
#